data_AF-A0A953F369-F1
#
_entry.id   AF-A0A953F369-F1
#
_cell.length_a   1.000
_cell.length_b   1.000
_cell.length_c   1.000
_cell.angle_alpha   90.00
_cell.angle_beta   90.00
_cell.angle_gamma   90.00
#
_symmetry.space_group_name_H-M   'P 1'
#
loop_
_entity.id
_entity.type
_entity.pdbx_description
1 polymer ?
#
loop_
_entity_poly.entity_id
_entity_poly.type
_entity_poly.pdbx_seq_one_letter_code
_entity_poly.pdbx_strand_id
1 'polypeptide(L)'
;LGQNFAKAFDVKFANKEGKLDYVWATSWGVSTRLMGALIMTHSDDQGLILPPKLAPIQVVIVPIYKGDDELAKISERAKGYMAEMKKRGISVKLDDSDKQKPGWKFAEYELKGVPVRIAIGPRDFENGTVELARRDTREKTVVSQDGLAERVEALLEEIQNNLFQKALAHREANTFTVNSYDEFKSVLEEKGGFILAHWDGTAETEERIKEETKATIRCIPFGMDETPGACMVTGKPSARRVLFARAY
;
A
#
# COMPACT_ATOMS: atom_id res chain seq x y z
N LEU A 1 -19.55 2.55 20.52
CA LEU A 1 -19.44 2.59 21.99
C LEU A 1 -20.57 3.41 22.60
N GLY A 2 -20.75 4.67 22.17
CA GLY A 2 -21.85 5.49 22.69
C GLY A 2 -21.75 5.60 24.21
N GLN A 3 -22.85 5.35 24.91
CA GLN A 3 -22.86 5.31 26.37
C GLN A 3 -22.76 3.89 26.96
N ASN A 4 -22.65 2.83 26.14
CA ASN A 4 -22.70 1.45 26.65
C ASN A 4 -21.58 1.16 27.67
N PHE A 5 -20.36 1.60 27.37
CA PHE A 5 -19.23 1.47 28.29
C PHE A 5 -19.38 2.37 29.52
N ALA A 6 -19.78 3.63 29.30
CA ALA A 6 -19.98 4.59 30.38
C ALA A 6 -21.02 4.10 31.41
N LYS A 7 -22.10 3.47 30.95
CA LYS A 7 -23.12 2.85 31.81
C LYS A 7 -22.58 1.63 32.56
N ALA A 8 -21.81 0.77 31.89
CA ALA A 8 -21.25 -0.44 32.50
C ALA A 8 -20.24 -0.14 33.61
N PHE A 9 -19.46 0.95 33.49
CA PHE A 9 -18.39 1.33 34.42
C PHE A 9 -18.70 2.59 35.25
N ASP A 10 -19.96 3.04 35.24
CA ASP A 10 -20.46 4.25 35.88
C ASP A 10 -19.64 5.54 35.65
N VAL A 11 -19.19 5.75 34.41
CA VAL A 11 -18.38 6.92 34.03
C VAL A 11 -19.28 8.12 33.70
N LYS A 12 -19.32 9.09 34.62
CA LYS A 12 -20.20 10.26 34.57
C LYS A 12 -19.43 11.59 34.57
N PHE A 13 -20.08 12.65 34.09
CA PHE A 13 -19.63 14.02 34.22
C PHE A 13 -20.80 14.92 34.65
N ALA A 14 -20.53 16.03 35.33
CA ALA A 14 -21.55 17.04 35.60
C ALA A 14 -21.76 17.92 34.36
N ASN A 15 -22.99 18.01 33.87
CA ASN A 15 -23.35 18.90 32.76
C ASN A 15 -23.52 20.36 33.24
N LYS A 16 -23.91 21.25 32.32
CA LYS A 16 -24.04 22.70 32.60
C LYS A 16 -25.10 23.01 33.66
N GLU A 17 -26.10 22.15 33.78
CA GLU A 17 -27.19 22.24 34.75
C GLU A 17 -26.83 21.57 36.10
N GLY A 18 -25.60 21.06 36.25
CA GLY A 18 -25.11 20.38 37.45
C GLY A 18 -25.61 18.93 37.61
N LYS A 19 -26.28 18.37 36.59
CA LYS A 19 -26.74 16.97 36.60
C LYS A 19 -25.63 16.04 36.12
N LEU A 20 -25.59 14.83 36.66
CA LEU A 20 -24.65 13.80 36.23
C LEU A 20 -25.16 13.09 34.98
N ASP A 21 -24.43 13.21 33.87
CA ASP A 21 -24.67 12.52 32.60
C ASP A 21 -23.55 11.52 32.29
N TYR A 22 -23.88 10.47 31.52
CA TYR A 22 -22.90 9.50 31.05
C TYR A 22 -22.09 10.03 29.88
N VAL A 23 -20.78 9.78 29.90
CA VAL A 23 -19.87 10.19 28.82
C VAL A 23 -20.20 9.46 27.50
N TRP A 24 -19.98 10.16 26.39
CA TRP A 24 -20.04 9.58 25.04
C TRP A 24 -18.66 9.10 24.63
N ALA A 25 -18.49 7.79 24.55
CA ALA A 25 -17.19 7.18 24.25
C ALA A 25 -17.08 6.72 22.79
N THR A 26 -15.87 6.80 22.26
CA THR A 26 -15.43 6.22 20.98
C THR A 26 -14.09 5.52 21.19
N SER A 27 -13.83 4.43 20.46
CA SER A 27 -12.53 3.77 20.43
C SER A 27 -12.21 3.36 19.00
N TRP A 28 -10.92 3.39 18.67
CA TRP A 28 -10.37 2.99 17.38
C TRP A 28 -8.96 2.45 17.60
N GLY A 29 -8.52 1.57 16.71
CA GLY A 29 -7.21 0.95 16.83
C GLY A 29 -6.74 0.42 15.49
N VAL A 30 -5.43 0.50 15.27
CA VAL A 30 -4.72 -0.09 14.13
C VAL A 30 -3.60 -0.96 14.66
N SER A 31 -3.18 -1.95 13.89
CA SER A 31 -2.14 -2.90 14.30
C SER A 31 -1.12 -3.15 13.18
N THR A 32 -0.09 -3.93 13.51
CA THR A 32 0.93 -4.40 12.56
C THR A 32 0.37 -5.21 11.39
N ARG A 33 -0.90 -5.62 11.44
CA ARG A 33 -1.61 -6.22 10.28
C ARG A 33 -1.52 -5.36 9.02
N LEU A 34 -1.42 -4.04 9.16
CA LEU A 34 -1.23 -3.13 8.02
C LEU A 34 0.08 -3.38 7.27
N MET A 35 1.12 -3.88 7.95
CA MET A 35 2.38 -4.27 7.30
C MET A 35 2.19 -5.51 6.43
N GLY A 36 1.45 -6.52 6.92
CA GLY A 36 1.09 -7.69 6.12
C GLY A 36 0.27 -7.32 4.89
N ALA A 37 -0.71 -6.43 5.05
CA ALA A 37 -1.51 -5.92 3.93
C ALA A 37 -0.65 -5.20 2.88
N LEU A 38 0.28 -4.34 3.30
CA LEU A 38 1.22 -3.66 2.40
C LEU A 38 2.07 -4.65 1.62
N ILE A 39 2.65 -5.64 2.31
CA ILE A 39 3.49 -6.67 1.69
C ILE A 39 2.69 -7.44 0.64
N MET A 40 1.51 -7.96 1.00
CA MET A 40 0.64 -8.72 0.09
C MET A 40 0.10 -7.90 -1.08
N THR A 41 -0.07 -6.58 -0.92
CA THR A 41 -0.61 -5.71 -1.98
C THR A 41 0.40 -5.39 -3.06
N HIS A 42 1.67 -5.18 -2.68
CA HIS A 42 2.65 -4.60 -3.59
C HIS A 42 3.76 -5.56 -4.03
N SER A 43 4.13 -6.53 -3.21
CA SER A 43 5.29 -7.41 -3.48
C SER A 43 5.05 -8.32 -4.70
N ASP A 44 6.14 -8.81 -5.28
CA ASP A 44 6.13 -9.72 -6.43
C ASP A 44 7.04 -10.94 -6.18
N ASP A 45 7.17 -11.80 -7.19
CA ASP A 45 8.02 -13.01 -7.11
C ASP A 45 9.51 -12.73 -6.83
N GLN A 46 9.97 -11.48 -7.01
CA GLN A 46 11.35 -11.08 -6.76
C GLN A 46 11.54 -10.43 -5.38
N GLY A 47 10.48 -10.30 -4.58
CA GLY A 47 10.55 -9.83 -3.21
C GLY A 47 9.69 -8.60 -2.94
N LEU A 48 10.13 -7.82 -1.95
CA LEU A 48 9.36 -6.68 -1.48
C LEU A 48 9.29 -5.59 -2.54
N ILE A 49 8.15 -4.89 -2.58
CA ILE A 49 8.01 -3.59 -3.24
C ILE A 49 7.44 -2.64 -2.19
N LEU A 50 8.27 -1.72 -1.70
CA LEU A 50 7.90 -0.82 -0.62
C LEU A 50 7.49 0.55 -1.17
N PRO A 51 6.34 1.12 -0.75
CA PRO A 51 6.02 2.51 -1.01
C PRO A 51 7.13 3.43 -0.46
N PRO A 52 7.63 4.41 -1.25
CA PRO A 52 8.72 5.29 -0.84
C PRO A 52 8.54 5.97 0.52
N LYS A 53 7.31 6.32 0.92
CA LYS A 53 7.03 6.94 2.23
C LYS A 53 7.24 6.00 3.43
N LEU A 54 7.34 4.70 3.19
CA LEU A 54 7.47 3.66 4.21
C LEU A 54 8.78 2.86 4.08
N ALA A 55 9.49 3.01 2.97
CA ALA A 55 10.75 2.32 2.72
C ALA A 55 11.85 2.84 3.68
N PRO A 56 12.52 1.98 4.48
CA PRO A 56 13.61 2.41 5.36
C PRO A 56 14.80 3.00 4.60
N ILE A 57 15.06 2.44 3.40
CA ILE A 57 16.02 2.95 2.43
C ILE A 57 15.21 3.21 1.16
N GLN A 58 15.15 4.47 0.74
CA GLN A 58 14.41 4.87 -0.46
C GLN A 58 15.29 4.73 -1.70
N VAL A 59 16.59 5.03 -1.55
CA VAL A 59 17.56 5.02 -2.64
C VAL A 59 18.80 4.26 -2.22
N VAL A 60 19.30 3.39 -3.10
CA VAL A 60 20.64 2.81 -2.96
C VAL A 60 21.52 3.21 -4.13
N ILE A 61 22.73 3.67 -3.84
CA ILE A 61 23.75 3.98 -4.83
C ILE A 61 24.75 2.82 -4.84
N VAL A 62 24.97 2.22 -6.00
CA VAL A 62 25.89 1.11 -6.20
C VAL A 62 26.93 1.49 -7.26
N PRO A 63 28.19 1.75 -6.87
CA PRO A 63 29.27 1.96 -7.82
C PRO A 63 29.60 0.68 -8.57
N ILE A 64 29.88 0.79 -9.86
CA ILE A 64 30.41 -0.27 -10.71
C ILE A 64 31.84 0.17 -11.08
N TYR A 65 32.83 -0.66 -10.77
CA TYR A 65 34.24 -0.31 -10.89
C TYR A 65 35.07 -1.55 -11.26
N LYS A 66 36.26 -1.33 -11.82
CA LYS A 66 37.24 -2.39 -12.11
C LYS A 66 38.47 -2.37 -11.19
N GLY A 67 38.73 -1.24 -10.52
CA GLY A 67 39.84 -1.08 -9.59
C GLY A 67 39.59 -0.02 -8.52
N ASP A 68 40.48 0.04 -7.53
CA ASP A 68 40.31 0.84 -6.32
C ASP A 68 40.27 2.36 -6.58
N ASP A 69 41.07 2.83 -7.54
CA ASP A 69 41.11 4.25 -7.92
C ASP A 69 39.78 4.72 -8.54
N GLU A 70 39.16 3.88 -9.36
CA GLU A 70 37.84 4.17 -9.95
C GLU A 70 36.77 4.17 -8.85
N LEU A 71 36.81 3.18 -7.96
CA LEU A 71 35.90 3.10 -6.82
C LEU A 71 35.99 4.36 -5.95
N ALA A 72 37.20 4.82 -5.63
CA ALA A 72 37.40 6.00 -4.81
C ALA A 72 36.74 7.25 -5.42
N LYS A 73 36.97 7.48 -6.73
CA LYS A 73 36.39 8.63 -7.45
C LYS A 73 34.87 8.57 -7.53
N ILE A 74 34.32 7.41 -7.89
CA ILE A 74 32.86 7.24 -8.01
C ILE A 74 32.21 7.37 -6.63
N SER A 75 32.79 6.78 -5.59
CA SER A 75 32.28 6.84 -4.22
C SER A 75 32.32 8.26 -3.63
N GLU A 76 33.34 9.05 -3.94
CA GLU A 76 33.39 10.47 -3.54
C GLU A 76 32.24 11.26 -4.15
N ARG A 77 32.01 11.11 -5.47
CA ARG A 77 30.90 11.77 -6.14
C ARG A 77 29.54 11.30 -5.64
N ALA A 78 29.39 9.98 -5.40
CA ALA A 78 28.19 9.39 -4.84
C ALA A 78 27.87 9.93 -3.43
N LYS A 79 28.88 10.20 -2.60
CA LYS A 79 28.70 10.86 -1.30
C LYS A 79 28.12 12.27 -1.45
N GLY A 80 28.52 13.00 -2.49
CA GLY A 80 27.93 14.30 -2.87
C GLY A 80 26.42 14.18 -3.14
N TYR A 81 26.03 13.26 -4.04
CA TYR A 81 24.62 13.00 -4.34
C TYR A 81 23.82 12.57 -3.12
N MET A 82 24.40 11.67 -2.31
CA MET A 82 23.79 11.22 -1.06
C MET A 82 23.53 12.40 -0.12
N ALA A 83 24.46 13.35 -0.01
CA ALA A 83 24.30 14.53 0.84
C ALA A 83 23.18 15.46 0.33
N GLU A 84 23.10 15.68 -0.99
CA GLU A 84 22.03 16.48 -1.61
C GLU A 84 20.65 15.85 -1.43
N MET A 85 20.53 14.53 -1.65
CA MET A 85 19.29 13.79 -1.43
C MET A 85 18.87 13.81 0.04
N LYS A 86 19.81 13.64 0.97
CA LYS A 86 19.52 13.72 2.42
C LYS A 86 19.03 15.10 2.85
N LYS A 87 19.51 16.19 2.24
CA LYS A 87 18.98 17.55 2.48
C LYS A 87 17.51 17.69 2.08
N ARG A 88 17.04 16.87 1.14
CA ARG A 88 15.63 16.78 0.72
C ARG A 88 14.81 15.77 1.54
N GLY A 89 15.39 15.21 2.61
CA GLY A 89 14.72 14.22 3.45
C GLY A 89 14.69 12.80 2.87
N ILE A 90 15.48 12.52 1.82
CA ILE A 90 15.52 11.20 1.19
C ILE A 90 16.49 10.28 1.94
N SER A 91 16.04 9.09 2.31
CA SER A 91 16.87 8.04 2.91
C SER A 91 17.69 7.32 1.84
N VAL A 92 19.00 7.55 1.86
CA VAL A 92 19.95 7.05 0.86
C VAL A 92 21.07 6.23 1.49
N LYS A 93 21.38 5.08 0.89
CA LYS A 93 22.53 4.23 1.22
C LYS A 93 23.52 4.19 0.06
N LEU A 94 24.80 4.40 0.33
CA LEU A 94 25.89 4.03 -0.59
C LEU A 94 26.37 2.61 -0.24
N ASP A 95 26.44 1.73 -1.24
CA ASP A 95 27.02 0.39 -1.09
C ASP A 95 28.31 0.26 -1.91
N ASP A 96 29.39 0.80 -1.36
CA ASP A 96 30.75 0.75 -1.91
C ASP A 96 31.57 -0.45 -1.40
N SER A 97 30.94 -1.41 -0.71
CA SER A 97 31.62 -2.61 -0.20
C SER A 97 32.20 -3.48 -1.32
N ASP A 98 33.46 -3.86 -1.23
CA ASP A 98 34.15 -4.75 -2.17
C ASP A 98 33.81 -6.25 -2.03
N LYS A 99 33.18 -6.63 -0.92
CA LYS A 99 32.83 -8.03 -0.60
C LYS A 99 31.91 -8.72 -1.60
N GLN A 100 31.09 -7.96 -2.34
CA GLN A 100 30.04 -8.50 -3.21
C GLN A 100 30.03 -7.83 -4.57
N LYS A 101 29.81 -8.61 -5.62
CA LYS A 101 29.72 -8.10 -7.00
C LYS A 101 28.48 -7.21 -7.17
N PRO A 102 28.50 -6.21 -8.07
CA PRO A 102 27.36 -5.32 -8.30
C PRO A 102 26.05 -6.06 -8.60
N GLY A 103 26.08 -7.11 -9.42
CA GLY A 103 24.88 -7.91 -9.73
C GLY A 103 24.25 -8.58 -8.50
N TRP A 104 25.06 -9.01 -7.52
CA TRP A 104 24.56 -9.54 -6.26
C TRP A 104 23.88 -8.44 -5.43
N LYS A 105 24.52 -7.27 -5.34
CA LYS A 105 23.95 -6.10 -4.65
C LYS A 105 22.62 -5.69 -5.27
N PHE A 106 22.51 -5.72 -6.59
CA PHE A 106 21.28 -5.38 -7.31
C PHE A 106 20.13 -6.29 -6.88
N ALA A 107 20.34 -7.61 -6.93
CA ALA A 107 19.33 -8.58 -6.50
C ALA A 107 18.99 -8.44 -5.01
N GLU A 108 19.97 -8.18 -4.15
CA GLU A 108 19.76 -7.99 -2.71
C GLU A 108 18.86 -6.78 -2.41
N TYR A 109 19.08 -5.65 -3.08
CA TYR A 109 18.27 -4.45 -2.88
C TYR A 109 16.91 -4.53 -3.56
N GLU A 110 16.80 -5.27 -4.66
CA GLU A 110 15.53 -5.60 -5.29
C GLU A 110 14.68 -6.50 -4.37
N LEU A 111 15.28 -7.54 -3.77
CA LEU A 111 14.64 -8.43 -2.80
C LEU A 111 14.13 -7.67 -1.57
N LYS A 112 14.93 -6.73 -1.06
CA LYS A 112 14.58 -5.85 0.07
C LYS A 112 13.55 -4.77 -0.27
N GLY A 113 13.26 -4.57 -1.55
CA GLY A 113 12.27 -3.60 -2.01
C GLY A 113 12.69 -2.15 -1.91
N VAL A 114 13.99 -1.85 -2.08
CA VAL A 114 14.47 -0.47 -2.18
C VAL A 114 13.86 0.16 -3.44
N PRO A 115 13.09 1.26 -3.33
CA PRO A 115 12.34 1.84 -4.46
C PRO A 115 13.19 2.21 -5.67
N VAL A 116 14.34 2.84 -5.45
CA VAL A 116 15.23 3.32 -6.52
C VAL A 116 16.65 2.82 -6.28
N ARG A 117 17.25 2.23 -7.32
CA ARG A 117 18.69 1.98 -7.38
C ARG A 117 19.33 2.96 -8.35
N ILE A 118 20.45 3.55 -7.94
CA ILE A 118 21.34 4.34 -8.79
C ILE A 118 22.60 3.51 -9.03
N ALA A 119 22.88 3.17 -10.29
CA ALA A 119 24.13 2.54 -10.68
C ALA A 119 25.03 3.59 -11.36
N ILE A 120 26.29 3.63 -10.94
CA ILE A 120 27.29 4.56 -11.49
C ILE A 120 28.49 3.74 -11.96
N GLY A 121 28.61 3.53 -13.27
CA GLY A 121 29.78 2.92 -13.89
C GLY A 121 30.79 3.95 -14.40
N PRO A 122 31.99 3.52 -14.80
CA PRO A 122 33.03 4.43 -15.30
C PRO A 122 32.59 5.18 -16.56
N ARG A 123 31.88 4.50 -17.47
CA ARG A 123 31.33 5.12 -18.69
C ARG A 123 30.29 6.19 -18.37
N ASP A 124 29.37 5.92 -17.44
CA ASP A 124 28.33 6.89 -17.09
C ASP A 124 28.95 8.08 -16.34
N PHE A 125 29.94 7.80 -15.48
CA PHE A 125 30.70 8.80 -14.76
C PHE A 125 31.41 9.79 -15.70
N GLU A 126 32.12 9.28 -16.71
CA GLU A 126 32.81 10.10 -17.73
C GLU A 126 31.84 10.93 -18.58
N ASN A 127 30.64 10.41 -18.85
CA ASN A 127 29.62 11.09 -19.64
C ASN A 127 28.70 12.01 -18.81
N GLY A 128 28.94 12.17 -17.51
CA GLY A 128 28.09 13.00 -16.64
C GLY A 128 26.68 12.45 -16.46
N THR A 129 26.50 11.12 -16.52
CA THR A 129 25.20 10.44 -16.38
C THR A 129 25.20 9.37 -15.29
N VAL A 130 24.01 8.85 -14.94
CA VAL A 130 23.81 7.70 -14.05
C VAL A 130 22.63 6.85 -14.53
N GLU A 131 22.63 5.54 -14.22
CA GLU A 131 21.47 4.68 -14.45
C GLU A 131 20.57 4.67 -13.21
N LEU A 132 19.30 5.02 -13.38
CA LEU A 132 18.24 4.83 -12.39
C LEU A 132 17.44 3.56 -12.74
N ALA A 133 17.27 2.67 -11.76
CA ALA A 133 16.39 1.51 -11.87
C ALA A 133 15.27 1.60 -10.84
N ARG A 134 14.03 1.44 -11.31
CA ARG A 134 12.82 1.41 -10.49
C ARG A 134 12.51 0.01 -10.00
N ARG A 135 12.12 -0.15 -8.73
CA ARG A 135 11.74 -1.46 -8.20
C ARG A 135 10.32 -1.90 -8.59
N ASP A 136 9.38 -0.97 -8.71
CA ASP A 136 7.97 -1.25 -8.99
C ASP A 136 7.71 -1.70 -10.44
N THR A 137 8.41 -1.12 -11.42
CA THR A 137 8.26 -1.42 -12.85
C THR A 137 9.44 -2.15 -13.47
N ARG A 138 10.60 -2.17 -12.79
CA ARG A 138 11.89 -2.68 -13.30
C ARG A 138 12.44 -1.89 -14.49
N GLU A 139 11.86 -0.73 -14.78
CA GLU A 139 12.36 0.17 -15.81
C GLU A 139 13.71 0.76 -15.41
N LYS A 140 14.57 0.90 -16.42
CA LYS A 140 15.88 1.52 -16.29
C LYS A 140 15.95 2.74 -17.19
N THR A 141 16.49 3.83 -16.66
CA THR A 141 16.66 5.08 -17.40
C THR A 141 18.04 5.65 -17.11
N VAL A 142 18.69 6.18 -18.14
CA VAL A 142 19.94 6.92 -17.98
C VAL A 142 19.60 8.40 -17.93
N VAL A 143 20.06 9.09 -16.89
CA VAL A 143 19.78 10.52 -16.66
C VAL A 143 21.07 11.29 -16.42
N SER A 144 21.02 12.60 -16.61
CA SER A 144 22.12 13.49 -16.23
C SER A 144 22.38 13.43 -14.73
N GLN A 145 23.64 13.60 -14.34
CA GLN A 145 24.05 13.84 -12.96
C GLN A 145 23.57 15.21 -12.46
N ASP A 146 23.36 16.16 -13.38
CA ASP A 146 22.85 17.49 -13.06
C ASP A 146 21.38 17.40 -12.65
N GLY A 147 21.05 17.96 -11.49
CA GLY A 147 19.68 17.90 -10.94
C GLY A 147 19.26 16.50 -10.47
N LEU A 148 20.20 15.56 -10.30
CA LEU A 148 19.89 14.17 -9.94
C LEU A 148 19.02 14.05 -8.67
N ALA A 149 19.30 14.84 -7.63
CA ALA A 149 18.53 14.80 -6.39
C ALA A 149 17.06 15.21 -6.59
N GLU A 150 16.79 16.21 -7.44
CA GLU A 150 15.42 16.64 -7.79
C GLU A 150 14.71 15.60 -8.64
N ARG A 151 15.42 15.00 -9.61
CA ARG A 151 14.88 13.91 -10.42
C ARG A 151 14.49 12.71 -9.56
N VAL A 152 15.31 12.35 -8.59
CA VAL A 152 15.05 11.22 -7.68
C VAL A 152 13.89 11.52 -6.74
N GLU A 153 13.78 12.75 -6.23
CA GLU A 153 12.62 13.18 -5.43
C GLU A 153 11.30 13.01 -6.20
N ALA A 154 11.24 13.54 -7.42
CA ALA A 154 10.07 13.39 -8.30
C ALA A 154 9.77 11.92 -8.63
N LEU A 155 10.81 11.11 -8.85
CA LEU A 155 10.65 9.68 -9.13
C LEU A 155 10.07 8.91 -7.94
N LEU A 156 10.46 9.25 -6.70
CA LEU A 156 9.88 8.62 -5.51
C LEU A 156 8.39 8.97 -5.35
N GLU A 157 7.97 10.19 -5.69
CA GLU A 157 6.55 10.55 -5.71
C GLU A 157 5.80 9.79 -6.80
N GLU A 158 6.39 9.65 -7.99
CA GLU A 158 5.82 8.89 -9.09
C GLU A 158 5.61 7.42 -8.71
N ILE A 159 6.61 6.77 -8.11
CA ILE A 159 6.51 5.39 -7.63
C ILE A 159 5.41 5.27 -6.57
N GLN A 160 5.35 6.21 -5.62
CA GLN A 160 4.32 6.21 -4.57
C GLN A 160 2.90 6.27 -5.17
N ASN A 161 2.70 7.12 -6.18
CA ASN A 161 1.42 7.26 -6.87
C ASN A 161 1.11 6.03 -7.73
N ASN A 162 2.09 5.49 -8.45
CA ASN A 162 1.92 4.30 -9.28
C ASN A 162 1.46 3.10 -8.44
N LEU A 163 2.11 2.85 -7.29
CA LEU A 163 1.72 1.76 -6.39
C LEU A 163 0.28 1.89 -5.88
N PHE A 164 -0.14 3.12 -5.55
CA PHE A 164 -1.52 3.39 -5.14
C PHE A 164 -2.51 3.15 -6.28
N GLN A 165 -2.25 3.72 -7.47
CA GLN A 165 -3.15 3.59 -8.62
C GLN A 165 -3.28 2.14 -9.09
N LYS A 166 -2.18 1.39 -9.12
CA LYS A 166 -2.19 -0.04 -9.44
C LYS A 166 -3.04 -0.83 -8.45
N ALA A 167 -2.88 -0.59 -7.14
CA ALA A 167 -3.67 -1.27 -6.11
C ALA A 167 -5.16 -0.86 -6.15
N LEU A 168 -5.44 0.41 -6.42
CA LEU A 168 -6.80 0.94 -6.59
C LEU A 168 -7.50 0.28 -7.78
N ALA A 169 -6.87 0.30 -8.96
CA ALA A 169 -7.39 -0.32 -10.17
C ALA A 169 -7.60 -1.83 -9.98
N HIS A 170 -6.68 -2.51 -9.30
CA HIS A 170 -6.85 -3.93 -8.97
C HIS A 170 -8.07 -4.16 -8.07
N ARG A 171 -8.25 -3.37 -7.01
CA ARG A 171 -9.42 -3.46 -6.13
C ARG A 171 -10.72 -3.23 -6.89
N GLU A 172 -10.77 -2.21 -7.74
CA GLU A 172 -11.95 -1.87 -8.55
C GLU A 172 -12.28 -2.97 -9.56
N ALA A 173 -11.29 -3.49 -10.28
CA ALA A 173 -11.45 -4.60 -11.21
C ALA A 173 -11.91 -5.91 -10.53
N ASN A 174 -11.61 -6.07 -9.23
CA ASN A 174 -12.02 -7.21 -8.40
C ASN A 174 -13.17 -6.85 -7.43
N THR A 175 -13.95 -5.82 -7.75
CA THR A 175 -15.20 -5.49 -7.06
C THR A 175 -16.35 -5.64 -8.04
N PHE A 176 -17.23 -6.60 -7.77
CA PHE A 176 -18.33 -6.96 -8.67
C PHE A 176 -19.67 -6.51 -8.11
N THR A 177 -20.57 -6.07 -8.98
CA THR A 177 -21.93 -5.70 -8.60
C THR A 177 -22.88 -6.79 -9.07
N VAL A 178 -23.65 -7.39 -8.17
CA VAL A 178 -24.55 -8.52 -8.48
C VAL A 178 -25.98 -8.23 -8.05
N ASN A 179 -26.95 -8.85 -8.70
CA ASN A 179 -28.38 -8.60 -8.45
C ASN A 179 -29.16 -9.81 -7.96
N SER A 180 -28.60 -11.01 -8.05
CA SER A 180 -29.23 -12.24 -7.58
C SER A 180 -28.29 -13.06 -6.70
N TYR A 181 -28.86 -13.94 -5.89
CA TYR A 181 -28.06 -14.80 -5.03
C TYR A 181 -27.27 -15.87 -5.80
N ASP A 182 -27.77 -16.31 -6.95
CA ASP A 182 -27.04 -17.25 -7.82
C ASP A 182 -25.81 -16.59 -8.44
N GLU A 183 -25.95 -15.36 -8.94
CA GLU A 183 -24.83 -14.57 -9.45
C GLU A 183 -23.81 -14.29 -8.34
N PHE A 184 -24.28 -13.96 -7.13
CA PHE A 184 -23.43 -13.79 -5.96
C PHE A 184 -22.57 -15.04 -5.68
N LYS A 185 -23.17 -16.23 -5.70
CA LYS A 185 -22.45 -17.49 -5.47
C LYS A 185 -21.45 -17.79 -6.59
N SER A 186 -21.85 -17.64 -7.85
CA SER A 186 -20.96 -17.86 -9.00
C SER A 186 -19.76 -16.92 -8.97
N VAL A 187 -19.97 -15.61 -8.77
CA VAL A 187 -18.86 -14.64 -8.68
C VAL A 187 -17.93 -14.97 -7.52
N LEU A 188 -18.47 -15.35 -6.36
CA LEU A 188 -17.67 -15.66 -5.18
C LEU A 188 -16.76 -16.89 -5.38
N GLU A 189 -17.23 -17.93 -6.07
CA GLU A 189 -16.43 -19.13 -6.33
C GLU A 189 -15.48 -18.99 -7.51
N GLU A 190 -15.92 -18.35 -8.60
CA GLU A 190 -15.14 -18.30 -9.85
C GLU A 190 -14.11 -17.16 -9.84
N LYS A 191 -14.46 -16.00 -9.27
CA LYS A 191 -13.64 -14.78 -9.32
C LYS A 191 -13.11 -14.39 -7.95
N GLY A 192 -13.89 -14.62 -6.90
CA GLY A 192 -13.60 -14.11 -5.56
C GLY A 192 -13.71 -12.58 -5.48
N GLY A 193 -12.82 -11.95 -4.70
CA GLY A 193 -12.80 -10.50 -4.54
C GLY A 193 -13.94 -9.95 -3.68
N PHE A 194 -14.34 -8.71 -3.96
CA PHE A 194 -15.45 -8.03 -3.29
C PHE A 194 -16.73 -8.09 -4.12
N ILE A 195 -17.87 -8.16 -3.45
CA ILE A 195 -19.18 -8.19 -4.10
C ILE A 195 -20.10 -7.14 -3.48
N LEU A 196 -20.63 -6.24 -4.29
CA LEU A 196 -21.64 -5.26 -3.95
C LEU A 196 -23.03 -5.81 -4.27
N ALA A 197 -23.83 -6.03 -3.24
CA ALA A 197 -25.18 -6.56 -3.39
C ALA A 197 -26.16 -5.92 -2.41
N HIS A 198 -27.44 -5.93 -2.80
CA HIS A 198 -28.52 -5.49 -1.94
C HIS A 198 -28.80 -6.49 -0.81
N TRP A 199 -28.93 -5.95 0.39
CA TRP A 199 -29.24 -6.68 1.62
C TRP A 199 -30.38 -5.99 2.37
N ASP A 200 -31.25 -6.78 2.99
CA ASP A 200 -32.48 -6.32 3.65
C ASP A 200 -32.27 -5.78 5.07
N GLY A 201 -31.03 -5.77 5.57
CA GLY A 201 -30.72 -5.26 6.91
C GLY A 201 -30.92 -6.27 8.04
N THR A 202 -31.28 -7.51 7.72
CA THR A 202 -31.64 -8.54 8.73
C THR A 202 -30.47 -9.47 9.04
N ALA A 203 -30.34 -9.81 10.33
CA ALA A 203 -29.30 -10.72 10.81
C ALA A 203 -29.50 -12.15 10.31
N GLU A 204 -30.76 -12.56 10.12
CA GLU A 204 -31.11 -13.88 9.59
C GLU A 204 -30.60 -14.07 8.16
N THR A 205 -30.75 -13.05 7.30
CA THR A 205 -30.21 -13.08 5.93
C THR A 205 -28.68 -13.08 5.94
N GLU A 206 -28.05 -12.32 6.84
CA GLU A 206 -26.59 -12.30 6.96
C GLU A 206 -26.02 -13.67 7.38
N GLU A 207 -26.61 -14.31 8.40
CA GLU A 207 -26.16 -15.63 8.86
C GLU A 207 -26.36 -16.69 7.78
N ARG A 208 -27.49 -16.66 7.07
CA ARG A 208 -27.73 -17.57 5.93
C ARG A 208 -26.65 -17.44 4.85
N ILE A 209 -26.29 -16.21 4.46
CA ILE A 209 -25.23 -15.97 3.47
C ILE A 209 -23.91 -16.55 3.97
N LYS A 210 -23.57 -16.32 5.25
CA LYS A 210 -22.34 -16.81 5.88
C LYS A 210 -22.29 -18.33 5.97
N GLU A 211 -23.38 -18.99 6.35
CA GLU A 211 -23.44 -20.45 6.43
C GLU A 211 -23.22 -21.10 5.06
N GLU A 212 -23.94 -20.63 4.05
CA GLU A 212 -23.94 -21.18 2.69
C GLU A 212 -22.67 -20.85 1.89
N THR A 213 -22.04 -19.69 2.11
CA THR A 213 -20.97 -19.18 1.22
C THR A 213 -19.65 -18.81 1.92
N LYS A 214 -19.68 -18.74 3.26
CA LYS A 214 -18.62 -18.18 4.13
C LYS A 214 -18.32 -16.69 3.90
N ALA A 215 -19.05 -16.01 3.03
CA ALA A 215 -18.94 -14.57 2.87
C ALA A 215 -19.63 -13.82 4.01
N THR A 216 -19.08 -12.67 4.37
CA THR A 216 -19.62 -11.76 5.41
C THR A 216 -19.65 -10.34 4.88
N ILE A 217 -20.50 -9.49 5.47
CA ILE A 217 -20.48 -8.05 5.19
C ILE A 217 -19.17 -7.47 5.73
N ARG A 218 -18.44 -6.74 4.89
CA ARG A 218 -17.15 -6.11 5.21
C ARG A 218 -17.37 -4.68 5.69
N CYS A 219 -18.21 -3.95 4.98
CA CYS A 219 -18.66 -2.63 5.36
C CYS A 219 -19.90 -2.22 4.55
N ILE A 220 -20.53 -1.13 4.98
CA ILE A 220 -21.47 -0.36 4.18
C ILE A 220 -20.67 0.84 3.67
N PRO A 221 -20.30 0.89 2.38
CA PRO A 221 -19.43 1.94 1.86
C PRO A 221 -20.08 3.33 1.96
N PHE A 222 -19.31 4.33 2.38
CA PHE A 222 -19.76 5.73 2.37
C PHE A 222 -19.56 6.34 0.98
N GLY A 223 -20.47 7.22 0.56
CA GLY A 223 -20.35 7.97 -0.69
C GLY A 223 -20.43 7.12 -1.97
N MET A 224 -20.94 5.89 -1.87
CA MET A 224 -21.26 5.06 -3.03
C MET A 224 -22.76 5.12 -3.32
N ASP A 225 -23.19 4.37 -4.34
CA ASP A 225 -24.58 4.28 -4.76
C ASP A 225 -25.51 3.87 -3.59
N GLU A 226 -26.42 4.77 -3.23
CA GLU A 226 -27.46 4.58 -2.21
C GLU A 226 -28.84 4.34 -2.85
N THR A 227 -28.90 4.02 -4.14
CA THR A 227 -30.14 3.66 -4.81
C THR A 227 -30.79 2.48 -4.10
N PRO A 228 -32.05 2.57 -3.66
CA PRO A 228 -32.76 1.44 -3.07
C PRO A 228 -32.99 0.32 -4.09
N GLY A 229 -33.10 -0.91 -3.60
CA GLY A 229 -33.31 -2.08 -4.43
C GLY A 229 -34.00 -3.22 -3.66
N ALA A 230 -33.87 -4.43 -4.18
CA ALA A 230 -34.38 -5.64 -3.54
C ALA A 230 -33.23 -6.50 -3.07
N CYS A 231 -33.33 -7.04 -1.85
CA CYS A 231 -32.34 -7.96 -1.30
C CYS A 231 -32.14 -9.16 -2.23
N MET A 232 -30.89 -9.47 -2.56
CA MET A 232 -30.54 -10.54 -3.49
C MET A 232 -31.01 -11.93 -3.03
N VAL A 233 -31.24 -12.12 -1.72
CA VAL A 233 -31.63 -13.39 -1.09
C VAL A 233 -33.13 -13.49 -0.87
N THR A 234 -33.75 -12.44 -0.34
CA THR A 234 -35.15 -12.48 0.14
C THR A 234 -36.13 -11.73 -0.76
N GLY A 235 -35.63 -10.89 -1.67
CA GLY A 235 -36.45 -9.97 -2.49
C GLY A 235 -37.07 -8.81 -1.70
N LYS A 236 -36.85 -8.72 -0.38
CA LYS A 236 -37.35 -7.63 0.46
C LYS A 236 -36.67 -6.30 0.12
N PRO A 237 -37.29 -5.15 0.45
CA PRO A 237 -36.66 -3.84 0.24
C PRO A 237 -35.28 -3.73 0.89
N SER A 238 -34.35 -3.14 0.15
CA SER A 238 -32.97 -2.87 0.57
C SER A 238 -32.69 -1.39 0.35
N ALA A 239 -32.18 -0.70 1.37
CA ALA A 239 -31.92 0.74 1.27
C ALA A 239 -30.73 1.07 0.34
N ARG A 240 -29.74 0.18 0.27
CA ARG A 240 -28.50 0.36 -0.50
C ARG A 240 -27.73 -0.95 -0.60
N ARG A 241 -26.70 -0.98 -1.43
CA ARG A 241 -25.76 -2.10 -1.51
C ARG A 241 -24.79 -2.10 -0.33
N VAL A 242 -24.37 -3.29 0.06
CA VAL A 242 -23.31 -3.51 1.04
C VAL A 242 -22.21 -4.36 0.41
N LEU A 243 -21.00 -4.25 0.96
CA LEU A 243 -19.82 -4.94 0.44
C LEU A 243 -19.64 -6.28 1.14
N PHE A 244 -19.64 -7.37 0.39
CA PHE A 244 -19.38 -8.73 0.86
C PHE A 244 -18.01 -9.22 0.41
N ALA A 245 -17.39 -10.10 1.20
CA ALA A 245 -16.26 -10.93 0.78
C ALA A 245 -16.06 -12.09 1.76
N ARG A 246 -15.27 -13.10 1.35
CA ARG A 246 -14.70 -14.08 2.28
C ARG A 246 -13.65 -13.39 3.17
N ALA A 247 -13.62 -13.76 4.44
CA ALA A 247 -12.61 -13.27 5.37
C ALA A 247 -11.24 -13.92 5.09
N TYR A 248 -10.16 -13.20 5.43
CA TYR A 248 -8.82 -13.79 5.55
C TYR A 248 -8.82 -14.80 6.70
#